data_AF-A0A939GAD2-F1
#
_entry.id   AF-A0A939GAD2-F1
#
_cell.length_a   1.000
_cell.length_b   1.000
_cell.length_c   1.000
_cell.angle_alpha   90.00
_cell.angle_beta   90.00
_cell.angle_gamma   90.00
#
_symmetry.space_group_name_H-M   'P 1'
#
loop_
_entity.id
_entity.type
_entity.pdbx_description
1 polymer ?
#
loop_
_entity_poly.entity_id
_entity_poly.type
_entity_poly.pdbx_seq_one_letter_code
_entity_poly.pdbx_strand_id
1 'polypeptide(L)'
;MITKHALLLCSLCLWWLCAWVAQQPGSAKKAPLEAQKSISAPSATTGVVAVDPESGLALDKSLMLVKGNCLACHSSKLILQSHFDREKWVERIRWMQRTQKLWDLGDAEPAILTYLTTYYGPLHPPFDGRRLPLQTPVWHKQTGR
;
A
#
# COMPACT_ATOMS: atom_id res chain seq x y z
N MET A 1 -42.72 -33.29 41.14
CA MET A 1 -42.58 -31.83 40.98
C MET A 1 -41.40 -31.57 40.05
N ILE A 2 -41.68 -31.47 38.74
CA ILE A 2 -40.67 -31.30 37.69
C ILE A 2 -41.05 -30.03 36.92
N THR A 3 -40.36 -28.96 37.31
CA THR A 3 -39.96 -27.79 36.54
C THR A 3 -40.76 -27.41 35.29
N LYS A 4 -41.76 -26.53 35.49
CA LYS A 4 -42.49 -25.79 34.45
C LYS A 4 -41.63 -24.76 33.67
N HIS A 5 -40.30 -24.81 33.77
CA HIS A 5 -39.39 -23.79 33.26
C HIS A 5 -38.66 -24.16 31.96
N ALA A 6 -38.84 -25.38 31.45
CA ALA A 6 -38.19 -25.83 30.22
C ALA A 6 -38.90 -25.39 28.92
N LEU A 7 -40.15 -24.92 28.98
CA LEU A 7 -40.96 -24.60 27.80
C LEU A 7 -41.03 -23.10 27.45
N LEU A 8 -40.56 -22.21 28.33
CA LEU A 8 -40.59 -20.76 28.08
C LEU A 8 -39.29 -20.20 27.49
N LEU A 9 -38.19 -20.96 27.52
CA LEU A 9 -36.90 -20.52 26.98
C LEU A 9 -36.70 -20.86 25.49
N CYS A 10 -37.56 -21.69 24.90
CA CYS A 10 -37.48 -22.04 23.48
C CYS A 10 -38.17 -21.01 22.56
N SER A 11 -39.19 -20.30 23.05
CA SER A 11 -39.95 -19.29 22.29
C SER A 11 -39.16 -17.98 22.08
N LEU A 12 -38.29 -17.62 23.02
CA LEU A 12 -37.45 -16.40 22.94
C LEU A 12 -36.32 -16.50 21.90
N CYS A 13 -35.80 -17.70 21.61
CA CYS A 13 -34.80 -17.88 20.55
C CYS A 13 -35.37 -17.72 19.14
N LEU A 14 -36.62 -18.16 18.89
CA LEU A 14 -37.25 -18.01 17.57
C LEU A 14 -37.64 -16.56 17.25
N TRP A 15 -37.98 -15.76 18.26
CA TRP A 15 -38.26 -14.33 18.08
C TRP A 15 -37.00 -13.50 17.78
N TRP A 16 -35.86 -13.81 18.41
CA TRP A 16 -34.60 -13.09 18.16
C TRP A 16 -34.00 -13.38 16.77
N LEU A 17 -34.13 -14.61 16.27
CA LEU A 17 -33.68 -14.96 14.91
C LEU A 17 -34.50 -14.27 13.81
N CYS A 18 -35.81 -14.11 13.98
CA CYS A 18 -36.64 -13.38 13.02
C CYS A 18 -36.32 -11.87 13.01
N ALA A 19 -35.97 -11.28 14.16
CA ALA A 19 -35.59 -9.88 14.25
C ALA A 19 -34.20 -9.58 13.63
N TRP A 20 -33.24 -10.51 13.70
CA TRP A 20 -31.91 -10.31 13.11
C TRP A 20 -31.93 -10.32 11.57
N VAL A 21 -32.79 -11.14 10.96
CA VAL A 21 -32.94 -11.20 9.49
C VAL A 21 -33.51 -9.89 8.91
N ALA A 22 -34.26 -9.11 9.68
CA ALA A 22 -34.84 -7.84 9.23
C ALA A 22 -33.86 -6.65 9.25
N GLN A 23 -32.67 -6.78 9.86
CA GLN A 23 -31.68 -5.70 9.98
C GLN A 23 -30.44 -5.94 9.10
N GLN A 24 -30.63 -6.49 7.90
CA GLN A 24 -29.56 -6.47 6.90
C GLN A 24 -29.54 -5.10 6.21
N PRO A 25 -28.42 -4.33 6.23
CA PRO A 25 -28.30 -3.15 5.40
C PRO A 25 -28.33 -3.58 3.94
N GLY A 26 -29.41 -3.20 3.25
CA GLY A 26 -29.64 -3.51 1.85
C GLY A 26 -28.57 -2.95 0.93
N SER A 27 -28.32 -3.70 -0.14
CA SER A 27 -27.44 -3.38 -1.27
C SER A 27 -27.49 -1.92 -1.69
N ALA A 28 -26.29 -1.34 -1.83
CA ALA A 28 -26.03 -0.01 -2.33
C ALA A 28 -26.78 0.30 -3.63
N LYS A 29 -27.53 1.40 -3.63
CA LYS A 29 -28.08 1.99 -4.85
C LYS A 29 -26.93 2.59 -5.67
N LYS A 30 -26.74 2.13 -6.90
CA LYS A 30 -25.83 2.72 -7.87
C LYS A 30 -26.37 4.10 -8.29
N ALA A 31 -25.61 5.16 -7.99
CA ALA A 31 -25.85 6.49 -8.54
C ALA A 31 -25.23 6.60 -9.95
N PRO A 32 -25.77 7.43 -10.85
CA PRO A 32 -25.27 7.55 -12.21
C PRO A 32 -23.90 8.24 -12.25
N LEU A 33 -23.07 7.72 -13.15
CA LEU A 33 -21.75 8.19 -13.52
C LEU A 33 -21.83 9.60 -14.15
N GLU A 34 -21.63 10.65 -13.35
CA GLU A 34 -21.27 11.96 -13.88
C GLU A 34 -19.76 12.02 -14.13
N ALA A 35 -19.43 12.45 -15.36
CA ALA A 35 -18.09 12.58 -15.88
C ALA A 35 -17.24 13.56 -15.05
N GLN A 36 -16.30 13.04 -14.27
CA GLN A 36 -15.22 13.85 -13.70
C GLN A 36 -14.02 13.88 -14.64
N LYS A 37 -14.12 14.87 -15.51
CA LYS A 37 -13.07 15.55 -16.26
C LYS A 37 -11.74 15.65 -15.49
N SER A 38 -10.70 15.07 -16.09
CA SER A 38 -9.26 15.34 -15.93
C SER A 38 -8.79 16.03 -14.64
N ILE A 39 -8.21 15.27 -13.72
CA ILE A 39 -7.28 15.82 -12.74
C ILE A 39 -5.89 15.36 -13.15
N SER A 40 -5.12 16.30 -13.70
CA SER A 40 -3.71 16.17 -14.01
C SER A 40 -2.94 15.68 -12.78
N ALA A 41 -1.97 14.79 -13.01
CA ALA A 41 -1.05 14.31 -11.99
C ALA A 41 -0.40 15.49 -11.23
N PRO A 42 -0.29 15.45 -9.90
CA PRO A 42 0.47 16.45 -9.19
C PRO A 42 1.96 16.29 -9.55
N SER A 43 2.46 17.28 -10.28
CA SER A 43 3.87 17.50 -10.54
C SER A 43 4.63 17.56 -9.21
N ALA A 44 5.74 16.83 -9.13
CA ALA A 44 6.61 16.75 -7.96
C ALA A 44 6.96 18.15 -7.42
N THR A 45 6.35 18.51 -6.29
CA THR A 45 6.66 19.73 -5.55
C THR A 45 7.65 19.36 -4.46
N THR A 46 8.83 19.99 -4.49
CA THR A 46 9.87 19.91 -3.47
C THR A 46 9.40 20.61 -2.18
N GLY A 47 8.44 20.00 -1.50
CA GLY A 47 8.10 20.29 -0.11
C GLY A 47 8.69 19.20 0.78
N VAL A 48 9.07 19.54 2.01
CA VAL A 48 9.43 18.53 3.02
C VAL A 48 8.17 17.72 3.32
N VAL A 49 8.08 16.52 2.75
CA VAL A 49 6.99 15.58 3.04
C VAL A 49 7.17 15.08 4.46
N ALA A 50 6.18 15.31 5.32
CA ALA A 50 6.19 14.76 6.67
C ALA A 50 6.14 13.23 6.60
N VAL A 51 6.90 12.56 7.46
CA VAL A 51 7.04 11.10 7.47
C VAL A 51 6.57 10.50 8.80
N ASP A 52 6.03 9.29 8.72
CA ASP A 52 5.67 8.47 9.87
C ASP A 52 6.95 8.08 10.64
N PRO A 53 7.07 8.36 11.95
CA PRO A 53 8.29 8.09 12.70
C PRO A 53 8.62 6.59 12.83
N GLU A 54 7.63 5.72 12.74
CA GLU A 54 7.82 4.26 12.83
C GLU A 54 8.31 3.67 11.51
N SER A 55 7.63 3.98 10.40
CA SER A 55 7.93 3.38 9.10
C SER A 55 8.85 4.23 8.21
N GLY A 56 9.02 5.51 8.51
CA GLY A 56 9.68 6.47 7.63
C GLY A 56 8.93 6.76 6.33
N LEU A 57 7.70 6.24 6.17
CA LEU A 57 6.89 6.45 4.97
C LEU A 57 6.18 7.81 5.01
N ALA A 58 5.86 8.38 3.85
CA ALA A 58 5.15 9.65 3.73
C ALA A 58 3.78 9.62 4.47
N LEU A 59 3.45 10.70 5.19
CA LEU A 59 2.14 10.81 5.81
C LEU A 59 1.07 11.12 4.75
N ASP A 60 0.08 10.25 4.64
CA ASP A 60 -1.10 10.40 3.78
C ASP A 60 -2.28 9.59 4.33
N LYS A 61 -3.50 9.86 3.84
CA LYS A 61 -4.71 9.08 4.17
C LYS A 61 -4.57 7.58 3.87
N SER A 62 -3.78 7.21 2.87
CA SER A 62 -3.58 5.81 2.46
C SER A 62 -2.43 5.12 3.20
N LEU A 63 -1.70 5.81 4.07
CA LEU A 63 -0.54 5.25 4.79
C LEU A 63 -0.90 3.98 5.57
N MET A 64 -1.97 4.00 6.37
CA MET A 64 -2.35 2.84 7.20
C MET A 64 -2.71 1.62 6.36
N LEU A 65 -3.29 1.86 5.19
CA LEU A 65 -3.64 0.82 4.24
C LEU A 65 -2.36 0.22 3.61
N VAL A 66 -1.34 1.03 3.34
CA VAL A 66 -0.02 0.55 2.90
C VAL A 66 0.73 -0.17 4.02
N LYS A 67 0.70 0.32 5.27
CA LYS A 67 1.32 -0.36 6.42
C LYS A 67 0.72 -1.76 6.62
N GLY A 68 -0.61 -1.87 6.55
CA GLY A 68 -1.31 -3.16 6.72
C GLY A 68 -1.03 -4.18 5.61
N ASN A 69 -0.80 -3.74 4.38
CA ASN A 69 -0.65 -4.65 3.23
C ASN A 69 0.80 -4.89 2.79
N CYS A 70 1.68 -3.89 2.92
CA CYS A 70 3.02 -3.92 2.34
C CYS A 70 4.12 -4.13 3.38
N LEU A 71 3.83 -3.95 4.68
CA LEU A 71 4.81 -4.12 5.77
C LEU A 71 4.59 -5.37 6.62
N ALA A 72 3.62 -6.20 6.27
CA ALA A 72 3.29 -7.42 7.03
C ALA A 72 4.41 -8.47 7.00
N CYS A 73 5.24 -8.49 5.96
CA CYS A 73 6.27 -9.51 5.76
C CYS A 73 7.71 -8.98 5.89
N HIS A 74 7.93 -7.68 5.66
CA HIS A 74 9.26 -7.07 5.70
C HIS A 74 9.18 -5.57 6.00
N SER A 75 10.32 -4.99 6.37
CA SER A 75 10.45 -3.56 6.68
C SER A 75 10.06 -2.63 5.51
N SER A 76 9.65 -1.41 5.85
CA SER A 76 9.40 -0.30 4.92
C SER A 76 10.61 0.14 4.13
N LYS A 77 11.83 -0.24 4.55
CA LYS A 77 13.08 0.09 3.85
C LYS A 77 13.07 -0.33 2.38
N LEU A 78 12.42 -1.45 2.05
CA LEU A 78 12.27 -1.93 0.68
C LEU A 78 11.46 -0.94 -0.19
N ILE A 79 10.41 -0.33 0.38
CA ILE A 79 9.63 0.70 -0.30
C ILE A 79 10.48 1.97 -0.45
N LEU A 80 11.16 2.39 0.62
CA LEU A 80 11.99 3.60 0.62
C LEU A 80 13.15 3.56 -0.40
N GLN A 81 13.65 2.36 -0.73
CA GLN A 81 14.71 2.15 -1.71
C GLN A 81 14.18 1.91 -3.14
N SER A 82 12.86 1.76 -3.30
CA SER A 82 12.22 1.42 -4.56
C SER A 82 11.56 2.64 -5.17
N HIS A 83 11.91 2.92 -6.43
CA HIS A 83 11.39 4.07 -7.17
C HIS A 83 10.91 3.60 -8.54
N PHE A 84 9.60 3.34 -8.64
CA PHE A 84 8.99 2.69 -9.79
C PHE A 84 7.79 3.48 -10.31
N ASP A 85 7.53 3.34 -11.61
CA ASP A 85 6.28 3.80 -12.20
C ASP A 85 5.14 2.86 -11.78
N ARG A 86 3.92 3.20 -12.21
CA ARG A 86 2.72 2.45 -11.80
C ARG A 86 2.77 1.01 -12.31
N GLU A 87 3.17 0.84 -13.57
CA GLU A 87 3.24 -0.45 -14.24
C GLU A 87 4.21 -1.39 -13.52
N LYS A 88 5.37 -0.88 -13.13
CA LYS A 88 6.38 -1.65 -12.41
C LYS A 88 6.00 -1.90 -10.96
N TRP A 89 5.29 -0.98 -10.28
CA TRP A 89 4.68 -1.27 -8.98
C TRP A 89 3.63 -2.40 -9.06
N VAL A 90 2.77 -2.38 -10.08
CA VAL A 90 1.83 -3.48 -10.36
C VAL A 90 2.58 -4.78 -10.59
N GLU A 91 3.63 -4.77 -11.42
CA GLU A 91 4.47 -5.94 -11.67
C GLU A 91 5.02 -6.53 -10.36
N ARG A 92 5.50 -5.68 -9.43
CA ARG A 92 6.02 -6.13 -8.13
C ARG A 92 4.93 -6.69 -7.23
N ILE A 93 3.77 -6.07 -7.15
CA ILE A 93 2.61 -6.61 -6.39
C ILE A 93 2.24 -7.99 -6.96
N ARG A 94 2.11 -8.11 -8.27
CA ARG A 94 1.76 -9.38 -8.94
C ARG A 94 2.84 -10.45 -8.73
N TRP A 95 4.11 -10.07 -8.73
CA TRP A 95 5.20 -10.99 -8.39
C TRP A 95 5.10 -11.48 -6.94
N MET A 96 4.85 -10.59 -5.97
CA MET A 96 4.65 -10.97 -4.57
C MET A 96 3.43 -11.86 -4.38
N GLN A 97 2.34 -11.62 -5.10
CA GLN A 97 1.15 -12.48 -5.05
C GLN A 97 1.44 -13.90 -5.57
N ARG A 98 2.17 -14.01 -6.69
CA ARG A 98 2.54 -15.31 -7.27
C ARG A 98 3.59 -16.08 -6.44
N THR A 99 4.55 -15.37 -5.85
CA THR A 99 5.76 -16.00 -5.28
C THR A 99 5.82 -15.94 -3.76
N GLN A 100 5.36 -14.84 -3.15
CA GLN A 100 5.49 -14.55 -1.71
C GLN A 100 4.18 -14.69 -0.95
N LYS A 101 3.12 -15.20 -1.61
CA LYS A 101 1.78 -15.37 -1.01
C LYS A 101 1.17 -14.07 -0.50
N LEU A 102 1.49 -12.94 -1.12
CA LEU A 102 0.71 -11.72 -0.91
C LEU A 102 -0.74 -12.00 -1.31
N TRP A 103 -1.68 -11.64 -0.45
CA TRP A 103 -3.10 -11.81 -0.71
C TRP A 103 -3.59 -10.90 -1.83
N ASP A 104 -4.83 -11.13 -2.28
CA ASP A 104 -5.49 -10.20 -3.18
C ASP A 104 -5.81 -8.90 -2.43
N LEU A 105 -5.37 -7.78 -3.00
CA LEU A 105 -5.57 -6.45 -2.42
C LEU A 105 -6.96 -5.89 -2.73
N GLY A 106 -7.67 -6.44 -3.73
CA GLY A 106 -9.04 -6.04 -4.08
C GLY A 106 -9.19 -4.53 -4.28
N ASP A 107 -10.26 -3.96 -3.69
CA ASP A 107 -10.59 -2.53 -3.80
C ASP A 107 -9.53 -1.60 -3.16
N ALA A 108 -8.61 -2.15 -2.36
CA ALA A 108 -7.53 -1.40 -1.74
C ALA A 108 -6.38 -1.11 -2.72
N GLU A 109 -6.22 -1.94 -3.76
CA GLU A 109 -5.08 -1.87 -4.70
C GLU A 109 -4.93 -0.49 -5.38
N PRO A 110 -5.99 0.15 -5.91
CA PRO A 110 -5.84 1.45 -6.57
C PRO A 110 -5.31 2.54 -5.64
N ALA A 111 -5.71 2.52 -4.36
CA ALA A 111 -5.24 3.47 -3.36
C ALA A 111 -3.76 3.22 -3.00
N ILE A 112 -3.36 1.94 -2.83
CA ILE A 112 -1.96 1.55 -2.61
C ILE A 112 -1.09 2.02 -3.76
N LEU A 113 -1.47 1.67 -4.99
CA LEU A 113 -0.70 2.05 -6.17
C LEU A 113 -0.58 3.56 -6.31
N THR A 114 -1.65 4.31 -6.03
CA THR A 114 -1.62 5.78 -6.06
C THR A 114 -0.66 6.35 -5.04
N TYR A 115 -0.71 5.86 -3.81
CA TYR A 115 0.23 6.26 -2.76
C TYR A 115 1.68 5.94 -3.16
N LEU A 116 1.95 4.70 -3.59
CA LEU A 116 3.30 4.26 -3.98
C LEU A 116 3.84 5.08 -5.15
N THR A 117 3.04 5.34 -6.18
CA THR A 117 3.49 6.14 -7.33
C THR A 117 3.67 7.61 -7.01
N THR A 118 2.90 8.16 -6.07
CA THR A 118 2.96 9.58 -5.71
C THR A 118 4.20 9.89 -4.89
N TYR A 119 4.53 9.04 -3.91
CA TYR A 119 5.63 9.28 -2.98
C TYR A 119 6.92 8.51 -3.32
N TYR A 120 6.79 7.38 -4.02
CA TYR A 120 7.88 6.46 -4.36
C TYR A 120 7.87 6.13 -5.87
N GLY A 121 7.57 7.15 -6.67
CA GLY A 121 7.64 7.14 -8.13
C GLY A 121 9.08 7.06 -8.65
N PRO A 122 9.27 6.98 -9.99
CA PRO A 122 10.58 6.97 -10.62
C PRO A 122 11.41 8.20 -10.22
N LEU A 123 12.68 7.98 -9.89
CA LEU A 123 13.64 9.07 -9.79
C LEU A 123 14.25 9.32 -11.16
N HIS A 124 14.42 10.60 -11.49
CA HIS A 124 15.22 11.05 -12.62
C HIS A 124 16.49 11.72 -12.08
N PRO A 125 17.45 10.94 -11.53
CA PRO A 125 18.68 11.53 -11.05
C PRO A 125 19.47 12.08 -12.26
N PRO A 126 20.13 13.24 -12.12
CA PRO A 126 20.98 13.80 -13.17
C PRO A 126 22.22 12.93 -13.47
N PHE A 127 22.48 11.93 -12.64
CA PHE A 127 23.63 11.03 -12.68
C PHE A 127 23.17 9.59 -12.47
N ASP A 128 23.68 8.65 -13.26
CA ASP A 128 23.26 7.24 -13.29
C ASP A 128 23.78 6.41 -12.10
N GLY A 129 24.43 7.04 -11.13
CA GLY A 129 24.98 6.40 -9.94
C GLY A 129 26.25 5.59 -10.20
N ARG A 130 26.75 5.52 -11.44
CA ARG A 130 28.01 4.83 -11.74
C ARG A 130 29.18 5.75 -11.42
N ARG A 131 30.11 5.29 -10.59
CA ARG A 131 31.37 6.00 -10.34
C ARG A 131 31.98 6.43 -11.68
N LEU A 132 32.38 7.71 -11.79
CA LEU A 132 33.14 8.16 -12.94
C LEU A 132 34.41 7.28 -13.10
N PRO A 133 34.89 7.08 -14.34
CA PRO A 133 36.17 6.44 -14.58
C PRO A 133 37.25 7.07 -13.70
N LEU A 134 38.12 6.23 -13.12
CA LEU A 134 39.26 6.71 -12.36
C LEU A 134 40.15 7.55 -13.28
N GLN A 135 40.65 8.67 -12.74
CA GLN A 135 41.66 9.45 -13.45
C GLN A 135 42.93 8.60 -13.60
N THR A 136 43.58 8.71 -14.75
CA THR A 136 44.78 7.92 -15.04
C THR A 136 45.91 8.35 -14.07
N PRO A 137 46.45 7.44 -13.24
CA PRO A 137 47.50 7.81 -12.30
C PRO A 137 48.82 8.10 -13.03
N VAL A 138 49.53 9.14 -12.57
CA VAL A 138 50.92 9.41 -12.98
C VAL A 138 51.85 8.69 -12.00
N TRP A 139 52.67 7.76 -12.49
CA TRP A 139 53.24 6.73 -11.62
C TRP A 139 54.51 7.06 -10.81
N HIS A 140 55.32 8.10 -11.05
CA HIS A 140 56.63 8.33 -10.38
C HIS A 140 57.60 7.12 -10.31
N LYS A 141 58.71 7.19 -11.03
CA LYS A 141 59.78 6.18 -10.93
C LYS A 141 60.52 6.35 -9.59
N GLN A 142 60.53 5.32 -8.74
CA GLN A 142 61.46 5.26 -7.62
C GLN A 142 62.87 5.06 -8.17
N THR A 143 63.73 6.05 -7.99
CA THR A 143 65.17 5.92 -8.22
C THR A 143 65.73 4.97 -7.16
N GLY A 144 66.24 3.82 -7.60
CA GLY A 144 66.76 2.76 -6.74
C GLY A 144 67.87 3.24 -5.80
N ARG A 145 67.88 2.68 -4.59
CA ARG A 145 68.96 2.79 -3.60
C ARG A 145 70.10 1.85 -3.97
#